data_AF-A0A3Q9Q633-F1
#
_entry.id   AF-A0A3Q9Q633-F1
#
_cell.length_a   1.000
_cell.length_b   1.000
_cell.length_c   1.000
_cell.angle_alpha   90.00
_cell.angle_beta   90.00
_cell.angle_gamma   90.00
#
_symmetry.space_group_name_H-M   'P 1'
#
loop_
_entity.id
_entity.type
_entity.pdbx_description
1 polymer ?
#
loop_
_entity_poly.entity_id
_entity_poly.type
_entity_poly.pdbx_seq_one_letter_code
_entity_poly.pdbx_strand_id
1 'polypeptide(L)'
;MLIHLSPRLFEPQGIPTRCELIDIAIAPFGLLLRNGIEVVARRPYPNKRYQVACRKIGRKAMNGLLIETAGTVDAFRVVTRWAVEGEMLCTHEVNYSLADQDHDAVSEDVLFCNRQAAQVYHQPRMAVLGSDCIAGDAGVSSVTSTEFISVSGPVVTGCRQQLRLSTITRARLFDPMFVSRRIPPADHAFRVER
;
A
#
# COMPACT_ATOMS: atom_id res chain seq x y z
N MET A 1 10.66 -7.54 -12.72
CA MET A 1 9.78 -6.35 -12.66
C MET A 1 9.88 -5.72 -11.27
N LEU A 2 9.97 -4.39 -11.20
CA LEU A 2 10.01 -3.64 -9.94
C LEU A 2 8.60 -3.23 -9.50
N ILE A 3 8.19 -3.65 -8.32
CA ILE A 3 6.86 -3.39 -7.77
C ILE A 3 7.00 -2.43 -6.58
N HIS A 4 6.37 -1.27 -6.67
CA HIS A 4 6.22 -0.34 -5.56
C HIS A 4 4.86 -0.48 -4.89
N LEU A 5 4.88 -0.84 -3.61
CA LEU A 5 3.71 -0.97 -2.74
C LEU A 5 3.83 0.00 -1.58
N SER A 6 2.71 0.53 -1.11
CA SER A 6 2.61 1.42 0.03
C SER A 6 1.45 1.00 0.95
N PRO A 7 1.48 -0.25 1.48
CA PRO A 7 0.41 -0.76 2.31
C PRO A 7 0.22 0.14 3.54
N ARG A 8 -1.03 0.51 3.83
CA ARG A 8 -1.30 1.55 4.82
C ARG A 8 -2.58 1.34 5.61
N LEU A 9 -2.56 1.87 6.82
CA LEU A 9 -3.74 2.07 7.65
C LEU A 9 -4.00 3.57 7.82
N PHE A 10 -5.27 3.95 7.73
CA PHE A 10 -5.76 5.30 7.95
C PHE A 10 -6.40 5.39 9.34
N GLU A 11 -5.77 6.19 10.19
CA GLU A 11 -6.21 6.37 11.58
C GLU A 11 -7.56 7.09 11.62
N PRO A 12 -8.52 6.64 12.47
CA PRO A 12 -9.80 7.31 12.69
C PRO A 12 -9.70 8.81 12.95
N GLN A 13 -10.65 9.58 12.42
CA GLN A 13 -10.66 11.03 12.65
C GLN A 13 -11.06 11.36 14.09
N GLY A 14 -10.30 12.24 14.74
CA GLY A 14 -10.65 12.76 16.07
C GLY A 14 -10.44 11.80 17.23
N ILE A 15 -9.97 10.57 16.97
CA ILE A 15 -9.70 9.55 18.00
C ILE A 15 -8.23 9.14 17.90
N PRO A 16 -7.36 9.57 18.83
CA PRO A 16 -6.00 9.06 18.92
C PRO A 16 -6.05 7.54 19.07
N THR A 17 -5.63 6.83 18.02
CA THR A 17 -5.73 5.37 17.97
C THR A 17 -4.33 4.76 17.80
N ARG A 18 -3.91 3.90 18.73
CA ARG A 18 -2.67 3.13 18.60
C ARG A 18 -2.87 2.06 17.55
N CYS A 19 -2.26 2.26 16.39
CA CYS A 19 -2.24 1.25 15.33
C CYS A 19 -0.81 0.74 15.14
N GLU A 20 -0.65 -0.57 15.05
CA GLU A 20 0.65 -1.23 14.86
C GLU A 20 0.54 -2.25 13.73
N LEU A 21 1.52 -2.24 12.83
CA LEU A 21 1.64 -3.30 11.84
C LEU A 21 2.01 -4.60 12.55
N ILE A 22 1.38 -5.71 12.17
CA ILE A 22 1.76 -7.06 12.62
C ILE A 22 2.68 -7.65 11.54
N ASP A 23 2.17 -7.78 10.31
CA ASP A 23 2.92 -8.29 9.16
C ASP A 23 2.28 -7.95 7.82
N ILE A 24 3.02 -8.27 6.75
CA ILE A 24 2.62 -8.18 5.35
C ILE A 24 2.92 -9.53 4.70
N ALA A 25 1.91 -10.18 4.13
CA ALA A 25 2.06 -11.35 3.29
C ALA A 25 1.85 -10.98 1.82
N ILE A 26 2.76 -11.41 0.93
CA ILE A 26 2.70 -11.07 -0.50
C ILE A 26 2.83 -12.34 -1.32
N ALA A 27 1.74 -12.69 -2.01
CA ALA A 27 1.63 -13.86 -2.87
C ALA A 27 1.63 -13.44 -4.35
N PRO A 28 2.17 -14.24 -5.27
CA PRO A 28 2.77 -15.57 -5.04
C PRO A 28 4.23 -15.53 -4.56
N PHE A 29 4.81 -14.36 -4.29
CA PHE A 29 6.25 -14.18 -4.06
C PHE A 29 6.83 -14.83 -2.79
N GLY A 30 6.02 -15.54 -1.99
CA GLY A 30 6.48 -16.18 -0.75
C GLY A 30 6.96 -15.21 0.33
N LEU A 31 6.67 -13.90 0.21
CA LEU A 31 7.12 -12.91 1.18
C LEU A 31 6.18 -12.88 2.38
N LEU A 32 6.72 -13.10 3.58
CA LEU A 32 6.08 -12.82 4.86
C LEU A 32 6.98 -11.88 5.66
N LEU A 33 6.64 -10.59 5.66
CA LEU A 33 7.43 -9.52 6.28
C LEU A 33 6.83 -9.17 7.63
N ARG A 34 7.60 -9.32 8.71
CA ARG A 34 7.13 -9.11 10.08
C ARG A 34 7.53 -7.74 10.60
N ASN A 35 6.63 -7.12 11.37
CA ASN A 35 6.92 -5.86 12.02
C ASN A 35 8.12 -6.00 12.97
N GLY A 36 9.00 -5.01 12.95
CA GLY A 36 10.20 -5.00 13.76
C GLY A 36 11.30 -5.94 13.27
N ILE A 37 11.12 -6.67 12.17
CA ILE A 37 12.17 -7.49 11.56
C ILE A 37 12.51 -6.94 10.17
N GLU A 38 11.66 -7.21 9.18
CA GLU A 38 11.87 -6.73 7.80
C GLU A 38 11.18 -5.39 7.53
N VAL A 39 10.05 -5.14 8.21
CA VAL A 39 9.20 -3.96 7.99
C VAL A 39 8.85 -3.24 9.29
N VAL A 40 8.42 -1.99 9.17
CA VAL A 40 7.92 -1.17 10.27
C VAL A 40 6.91 -0.15 9.73
N ALA A 41 5.87 0.14 10.51
CA ALA A 41 4.94 1.22 10.20
C ALA A 41 5.57 2.59 10.52
N ARG A 42 5.49 3.54 9.58
CA ARG A 42 5.93 4.93 9.78
C ARG A 42 4.92 5.89 9.16
N ARG A 43 5.02 7.17 9.51
CA ARG A 43 4.16 8.25 9.00
C ARG A 43 4.93 9.17 8.03
N PRO A 44 5.11 8.77 6.75
CA PRO A 44 5.71 9.64 5.74
C PRO A 44 4.87 10.93 5.57
N TYR A 45 5.53 12.05 5.28
CA TYR A 45 4.85 13.32 4.93
C TYR A 45 4.08 13.16 3.61
N PRO A 46 2.94 13.83 3.35
CA PRO A 46 2.31 14.90 4.14
C PRO A 46 1.29 14.46 5.19
N ASN A 47 0.52 13.41 4.94
CA ASN A 47 -0.64 13.08 5.77
C ASN A 47 -0.24 12.17 6.94
N LYS A 48 -0.22 12.76 8.14
CA LYS A 48 0.18 12.09 9.40
C LYS A 48 -0.84 11.08 9.93
N ARG A 49 -2.06 11.01 9.37
CA ARG A 49 -3.04 9.97 9.72
C ARG A 49 -2.77 8.63 9.03
N TYR A 50 -1.87 8.59 8.05
CA TYR A 50 -1.47 7.33 7.44
C TYR A 50 -0.27 6.73 8.17
N GLN A 51 -0.45 5.49 8.62
CA GLN A 51 0.65 4.59 8.91
C GLN A 51 0.93 3.75 7.68
N VAL A 52 2.12 3.92 7.12
CA VAL A 52 2.57 3.22 5.92
C VAL A 52 3.62 2.21 6.32
N ALA A 53 3.44 0.97 5.88
CA ALA A 53 4.45 -0.06 6.04
C ALA A 53 5.65 0.24 5.16
N CYS A 54 6.84 0.26 5.76
CA CYS A 54 8.09 0.52 5.05
C CYS A 54 9.17 -0.45 5.50
N ARG A 55 10.23 -0.59 4.70
CA ARG A 55 11.36 -1.46 5.05
C ARG A 55 12.05 -0.96 6.32
N LYS A 56 12.42 -1.88 7.22
CA LYS A 56 13.14 -1.56 8.47
C LYS A 56 14.63 -1.30 8.19
N ILE A 57 14.92 -0.22 7.47
CA ILE A 57 16.28 0.28 7.21
C ILE A 57 16.34 1.75 7.62
N GLY A 58 17.37 2.10 8.40
CA GLY A 58 17.55 3.45 8.92
C GLY A 58 16.34 3.97 9.71
N ARG A 59 16.23 5.30 9.84
CA ARG A 59 15.14 5.98 10.58
C ARG A 59 14.18 6.77 9.69
N LYS A 60 14.54 6.99 8.42
CA LYS A 60 13.74 7.80 7.49
C LYS A 60 12.42 7.08 7.16
N ALA A 61 11.30 7.76 7.34
CA ALA A 61 10.01 7.28 6.84
C ALA A 61 10.02 7.35 5.31
N MET A 62 9.81 6.19 4.67
CA MET A 62 9.63 6.04 3.23
C MET A 62 8.16 5.74 2.94
N ASN A 63 7.70 6.12 1.76
CA ASN A 63 6.40 5.76 1.23
C ASN A 63 6.52 4.33 0.70
N GLY A 64 6.16 3.36 1.55
CA GLY A 64 6.08 1.97 1.11
C GLY A 64 7.39 1.18 1.08
N LEU A 65 7.39 0.17 0.21
CA LEU A 65 8.42 -0.84 0.01
C LEU A 65 8.52 -1.21 -1.49
N LEU A 66 9.69 -1.72 -1.87
CA LEU A 66 9.97 -2.18 -3.22
C LEU A 66 10.17 -3.70 -3.24
N ILE A 67 9.71 -4.35 -4.30
CA ILE A 67 9.93 -5.77 -4.58
C ILE A 67 10.50 -5.88 -5.99
N GLU A 68 11.64 -6.53 -6.12
CA GLU A 68 12.23 -6.87 -7.41
C GLU A 68 11.96 -8.34 -7.71
N THR A 69 11.27 -8.58 -8.81
CA THR A 69 10.92 -9.92 -9.28
C THR A 69 11.77 -10.30 -10.48
N ALA A 70 12.14 -11.59 -10.61
CA ALA A 70 12.96 -12.06 -11.73
C ALA A 70 12.27 -11.99 -13.11
N GLY A 71 10.95 -11.85 -13.17
CA GLY A 71 10.18 -11.82 -14.42
C GLY A 71 9.05 -10.80 -14.42
N THR A 72 8.14 -10.92 -15.38
CA THR A 72 6.86 -10.20 -15.39
C THR A 72 5.87 -10.85 -14.43
N VAL A 73 4.92 -10.08 -13.95
CA VAL A 73 3.87 -10.51 -13.00
C VAL A 73 2.53 -10.07 -13.55
N ASP A 74 1.58 -10.98 -13.68
CA ASP A 74 0.23 -10.63 -14.16
C ASP A 74 -0.69 -10.17 -13.02
N ALA A 75 -0.55 -10.82 -11.87
CA ALA A 75 -1.34 -10.54 -10.69
C ALA A 75 -0.58 -10.93 -9.43
N PHE A 76 -0.90 -10.25 -8.33
CA PHE A 76 -0.35 -10.55 -7.01
C PHE A 76 -1.33 -10.08 -5.94
N ARG A 77 -1.18 -10.63 -4.74
CA ARG A 77 -2.03 -10.31 -3.58
C ARG A 77 -1.17 -9.86 -2.43
N VAL A 78 -1.58 -8.77 -1.78
CA VAL A 78 -0.98 -8.25 -0.55
C VAL A 78 -2.01 -8.37 0.56
N VAL A 79 -1.64 -9.00 1.67
CA VAL A 79 -2.44 -9.01 2.90
C VAL A 79 -1.63 -8.31 3.98
N THR A 80 -2.21 -7.30 4.61
CA THR A 80 -1.64 -6.67 5.80
C THR A 80 -2.51 -6.93 7.01
N ARG A 81 -1.86 -7.14 8.14
CA ARG A 81 -2.51 -7.30 9.44
C ARG A 81 -2.04 -6.20 10.37
N TRP A 82 -2.99 -5.57 11.05
CA TRP A 82 -2.76 -4.45 11.95
C TRP A 82 -3.41 -4.76 13.30
N ALA A 83 -2.71 -4.42 14.37
CA ALA A 83 -3.28 -4.35 15.71
C ALA A 83 -3.74 -2.92 15.98
N VAL A 84 -5.00 -2.75 16.36
CA VAL A 84 -5.62 -1.47 16.69
C VAL A 84 -6.00 -1.51 18.17
N GLU A 85 -5.58 -0.51 18.94
CA GLU A 85 -5.68 -0.47 20.41
C GLU A 85 -5.10 -1.72 21.11
N GLY A 86 -4.17 -2.44 20.46
CA GLY A 86 -3.52 -3.63 20.99
C GLY A 86 -4.38 -4.91 21.02
N GLU A 87 -5.70 -4.80 20.85
CA GLU A 87 -6.63 -5.93 20.95
C GLU A 87 -7.30 -6.27 19.61
N MET A 88 -7.57 -5.27 18.79
CA MET A 88 -8.37 -5.45 17.58
C MET A 88 -7.48 -5.78 16.38
N LEU A 89 -7.71 -6.95 15.79
CA LEU A 89 -7.07 -7.35 14.53
C LEU A 89 -7.83 -6.76 13.33
N CYS A 90 -7.17 -5.86 12.59
CA CYS A 90 -7.64 -5.36 11.31
C CYS A 90 -6.86 -6.02 10.17
N THR A 91 -7.56 -6.62 9.20
CA THR A 91 -6.98 -7.26 8.02
C THR A 91 -7.34 -6.48 6.76
N HIS A 92 -6.35 -6.16 5.94
CA HIS A 92 -6.55 -5.53 4.64
C HIS A 92 -5.92 -6.38 3.55
N GLU A 93 -6.77 -6.85 2.65
CA GLU A 93 -6.40 -7.64 1.48
C GLU A 93 -6.51 -6.76 0.23
N VAL A 94 -5.47 -6.76 -0.60
CA VAL A 94 -5.46 -6.06 -1.88
C VAL A 94 -5.04 -7.04 -2.96
N ASN A 95 -5.94 -7.24 -3.93
CA ASN A 95 -5.70 -8.05 -5.11
C ASN A 95 -5.37 -7.14 -6.28
N TYR A 96 -4.16 -7.28 -6.82
CA TYR A 96 -3.66 -6.49 -7.92
C TYR A 96 -3.64 -7.31 -9.21
N SER A 97 -4.08 -6.70 -10.30
CA SER A 97 -3.95 -7.21 -11.67
C SER A 97 -3.26 -6.16 -12.53
N LEU A 98 -2.40 -6.57 -13.46
CA LEU A 98 -1.76 -5.65 -14.38
C LEU A 98 -2.62 -5.43 -15.62
N ALA A 99 -2.70 -4.18 -16.08
CA ALA A 99 -3.47 -3.79 -17.25
C ALA A 99 -2.75 -4.08 -18.57
N ASP A 100 -1.42 -4.09 -18.52
CA ASP A 100 -0.48 -4.15 -19.63
C ASP A 100 0.85 -4.77 -19.13
N GLN A 101 1.77 -5.05 -20.06
CA GLN A 101 3.14 -5.51 -19.75
C GLN A 101 4.21 -4.69 -20.51
N ASP A 102 3.88 -3.45 -20.84
CA ASP A 102 4.70 -2.62 -21.73
C ASP A 102 6.01 -2.12 -21.07
N HIS A 103 6.04 -2.13 -19.73
CA HIS A 103 7.15 -1.63 -18.94
C HIS A 103 7.55 -2.56 -17.78
N ASP A 104 8.71 -2.27 -17.19
CA ASP A 104 9.41 -3.12 -16.23
C ASP A 104 9.10 -2.79 -14.76
N ALA A 105 8.22 -1.82 -14.48
CA ALA A 105 7.84 -1.45 -13.14
C ALA A 105 6.35 -1.16 -12.98
N VAL A 106 5.87 -1.17 -11.74
CA VAL A 106 4.50 -0.85 -11.36
C VAL A 106 4.48 -0.15 -10.00
N SER A 107 3.49 0.70 -9.77
CA SER A 107 3.32 1.42 -8.51
C SER A 107 1.85 1.45 -8.11
N GLU A 108 1.55 1.15 -6.85
CA GLU A 108 0.23 1.46 -6.30
C GLU A 108 0.00 2.97 -6.11
N ASP A 109 1.10 3.74 -6.09
CA ASP A 109 1.02 5.17 -5.97
C ASP A 109 0.60 5.77 -7.31
N VAL A 110 -0.68 6.13 -7.37
CA VAL A 110 -1.38 6.71 -8.51
C VAL A 110 -0.69 7.95 -9.13
N LEU A 111 0.14 8.67 -8.37
CA LEU A 111 0.91 9.80 -8.90
C LEU A 111 1.91 9.36 -9.99
N PHE A 112 2.29 8.08 -9.98
CA PHE A 112 3.10 7.50 -11.03
C PHE A 112 2.28 6.96 -12.20
N CYS A 113 0.97 6.77 -12.06
CA CYS A 113 0.13 6.18 -13.09
C CYS A 113 -0.28 7.18 -14.18
N ASN A 114 -0.52 8.47 -13.90
CA ASN A 114 -0.87 9.46 -14.95
C ASN A 114 -0.57 10.92 -14.54
N ARG A 115 -0.14 11.78 -15.49
CA ARG A 115 0.06 13.23 -15.26
C ARG A 115 -1.24 14.02 -15.03
N GLN A 116 -2.40 13.45 -15.37
CA GLN A 116 -3.66 14.19 -15.51
C GLN A 116 -4.71 13.88 -14.44
N ALA A 117 -4.51 12.88 -13.59
CA ALA A 117 -5.49 12.53 -12.57
C ALA A 117 -5.30 13.43 -11.35
N ALA A 118 -5.61 14.73 -11.40
CA ALA A 118 -5.44 15.67 -10.28
C ALA A 118 -6.65 15.70 -9.31
N GLN A 119 -7.54 14.71 -9.35
CA GLN A 119 -8.80 14.76 -8.60
C GLN A 119 -8.99 13.48 -7.78
N VAL A 120 -8.94 13.66 -6.45
CA VAL A 120 -9.36 12.75 -5.38
C VAL A 120 -8.73 11.35 -5.44
N TYR A 121 -7.53 11.22 -4.85
CA TYR A 121 -6.71 10.02 -4.88
C TYR A 121 -7.08 9.02 -3.78
N HIS A 122 -7.59 7.84 -4.18
CA HIS A 122 -7.75 6.70 -3.28
C HIS A 122 -6.72 5.62 -3.59
N GLN A 123 -5.56 5.71 -2.93
CA GLN A 123 -4.66 4.58 -2.77
C GLN A 123 -5.32 3.54 -1.84
N PRO A 124 -5.03 2.25 -2.01
CA PRO A 124 -5.62 1.21 -1.17
C PRO A 124 -5.22 1.42 0.28
N ARG A 125 -6.17 1.26 1.20
CA ARG A 125 -5.95 1.49 2.63
C ARG A 125 -6.90 0.67 3.49
N MET A 126 -6.43 0.28 4.67
CA MET A 126 -7.29 -0.09 5.78
C MET A 126 -7.83 1.18 6.44
N ALA A 127 -9.14 1.30 6.64
CA ALA A 127 -9.73 2.35 7.47
C ALA A 127 -10.59 1.68 8.54
N VAL A 128 -10.38 2.04 9.81
CA VAL A 128 -11.00 1.35 10.96
C VAL A 128 -12.47 1.74 11.12
N LEU A 129 -12.87 2.95 10.71
CA LEU A 129 -14.27 3.39 10.73
C LEU A 129 -14.90 3.30 9.34
N GLY A 130 -16.11 2.75 9.25
CA GLY A 130 -16.85 2.64 7.99
C GLY A 130 -17.06 3.97 7.28
N SER A 131 -17.23 5.06 8.03
CA SER A 131 -17.32 6.43 7.49
C SER A 131 -16.03 6.89 6.80
N ASP A 132 -14.87 6.44 7.27
CA ASP A 132 -13.55 6.74 6.68
C ASP A 132 -13.26 5.83 5.46
N CYS A 133 -13.99 4.72 5.31
CA CYS A 133 -13.91 3.82 4.16
C CYS A 133 -14.64 4.38 2.93
N ILE A 134 -15.75 5.10 3.12
CA ILE A 134 -16.64 5.58 2.05
C ILE A 134 -16.33 7.03 1.62
N ALA A 135 -15.50 7.77 2.37
CA ALA A 135 -15.12 9.14 2.00
C ALA A 135 -14.23 9.15 0.74
N GLY A 136 -14.87 9.21 -0.43
CA GLY A 136 -14.28 9.29 -1.76
C GLY A 136 -15.32 9.39 -2.86
N ASP A 137 -16.00 10.54 -2.98
CA ASP A 137 -16.84 10.86 -4.13
C ASP A 137 -16.01 10.85 -5.44
N ALA A 138 -16.59 10.22 -6.48
CA ALA A 138 -16.43 10.48 -7.92
C ALA A 138 -15.03 10.86 -8.48
N GLY A 139 -13.96 10.22 -8.00
CA GLY A 139 -12.59 10.37 -8.54
C GLY A 139 -12.11 9.15 -9.35
N VAL A 140 -11.06 9.34 -10.15
CA VAL A 140 -10.34 8.24 -10.82
C VAL A 140 -9.57 7.45 -9.76
N SER A 141 -10.15 6.34 -9.30
CA SER A 141 -9.52 5.40 -8.39
C SER A 141 -8.87 4.25 -9.17
N SER A 142 -7.68 3.81 -8.76
CA SER A 142 -7.12 2.53 -9.22
C SER A 142 -7.82 1.33 -8.57
N VAL A 143 -8.58 1.57 -7.50
CA VAL A 143 -9.43 0.59 -6.83
C VAL A 143 -10.70 0.41 -7.64
N THR A 144 -10.89 -0.77 -8.20
CA THR A 144 -12.06 -1.15 -9.00
C THR A 144 -13.21 -1.66 -8.13
N SER A 145 -12.90 -2.21 -6.95
CA SER A 145 -13.89 -2.69 -5.99
C SER A 145 -13.35 -2.65 -4.57
N THR A 146 -14.23 -2.42 -3.60
CA THR A 146 -13.97 -2.52 -2.16
C THR A 146 -15.09 -3.32 -1.51
N GLU A 147 -14.72 -4.33 -0.73
CA GLU A 147 -15.60 -5.24 0.00
C GLU A 147 -15.20 -5.22 1.48
N PHE A 148 -16.16 -5.00 2.39
CA PHE A 148 -15.92 -5.15 3.82
C PHE A 148 -16.16 -6.61 4.22
N ILE A 149 -15.07 -7.32 4.50
CA ILE A 149 -15.11 -8.75 4.82
C ILE A 149 -15.52 -8.98 6.28
N SER A 150 -15.28 -8.00 7.16
CA SER A 150 -15.64 -8.09 8.57
C SER A 150 -15.89 -6.72 9.17
N VAL A 151 -17.03 -6.59 9.87
CA VAL A 151 -17.54 -5.34 10.46
C VAL A 151 -18.15 -5.64 11.83
N SER A 152 -17.90 -4.76 12.81
CA SER A 152 -18.51 -4.78 14.14
C SER A 152 -19.06 -3.38 14.45
N GLY A 153 -20.37 -3.18 14.21
CA GLY A 153 -21.00 -1.87 14.31
C GLY A 153 -20.39 -0.88 13.30
N PRO A 154 -19.89 0.29 13.72
CA PRO A 154 -19.24 1.25 12.81
C PRO A 154 -17.79 0.88 12.47
N VAL A 155 -17.23 -0.18 13.08
CA VAL A 155 -15.83 -0.55 12.98
C VAL A 155 -15.61 -1.61 11.90
N VAL A 156 -14.71 -1.35 10.96
CA VAL A 156 -14.28 -2.30 9.93
C VAL A 156 -13.01 -3.00 10.39
N THR A 157 -13.08 -4.32 10.54
CA THR A 157 -11.93 -5.16 10.91
C THR A 157 -11.40 -5.97 9.72
N GLY A 158 -12.12 -6.00 8.61
CA GLY A 158 -11.70 -6.66 7.38
C GLY A 158 -12.09 -5.87 6.14
N CYS A 159 -11.12 -5.58 5.27
CA CYS A 159 -11.34 -4.90 3.99
C CYS A 159 -10.60 -5.65 2.87
N ARG A 160 -11.31 -5.96 1.78
CA ARG A 160 -10.72 -6.45 0.52
C ARG A 160 -10.88 -5.39 -0.56
N GLN A 161 -9.81 -5.15 -1.31
CA GLN A 161 -9.83 -4.26 -2.45
C GLN A 161 -9.30 -4.96 -3.69
N GLN A 162 -9.84 -4.62 -4.85
CA GLN A 162 -9.32 -5.03 -6.16
C GLN A 162 -8.77 -3.82 -6.90
N LEU A 163 -7.57 -3.94 -7.44
CA LEU A 163 -6.90 -2.88 -8.18
C LEU A 163 -6.40 -3.39 -9.52
N ARG A 164 -6.48 -2.51 -10.52
CA ARG A 164 -5.87 -2.72 -11.82
C ARG A 164 -4.79 -1.66 -12.04
N LEU A 165 -3.55 -2.09 -12.22
CA LEU A 165 -2.38 -1.20 -12.34
C LEU A 165 -1.80 -1.26 -13.75
N SER A 166 -1.49 -0.10 -14.33
CA SER A 166 -0.67 -0.03 -15.54
C SER A 166 0.81 -0.10 -15.20
N THR A 167 1.60 -0.68 -16.10
CA THR A 167 3.05 -0.64 -15.96
C THR A 167 3.58 0.75 -16.27
N ILE A 168 4.73 1.07 -15.70
CA ILE A 168 5.47 2.32 -15.87
C ILE A 168 6.93 2.00 -16.05
N THR A 169 7.69 2.90 -16.68
CA THR A 169 9.13 2.75 -16.75
C THR A 169 9.74 2.82 -15.35
N ARG A 170 10.72 1.96 -15.06
CA ARG A 170 11.47 2.00 -13.79
C ARG A 170 12.00 3.38 -13.45
N ALA A 171 12.49 4.13 -14.44
CA ALA A 171 13.00 5.50 -14.24
C ALA A 171 11.95 6.43 -13.63
N ARG A 172 10.66 6.25 -13.97
CA ARG A 172 9.57 7.10 -13.48
C ARG A 172 9.38 7.04 -11.96
N LEU A 173 9.71 5.92 -11.32
CA LEU A 173 9.67 5.78 -9.85
C LEU A 173 10.72 6.65 -9.14
N PHE A 174 11.83 6.93 -9.83
CA PHE A 174 13.00 7.59 -9.26
C PHE A 174 13.21 9.01 -9.82
N ASP A 175 12.41 9.42 -10.81
CA ASP A 175 12.39 10.78 -11.34
C ASP A 175 12.02 11.76 -10.21
N PRO A 176 12.78 12.88 -10.00
CA PRO A 176 12.56 13.82 -8.89
C PRO A 176 11.22 14.57 -8.91
N MET A 177 10.08 13.90 -8.71
CA MET A 177 8.82 14.54 -8.30
C MET A 177 8.82 14.82 -6.78
N PHE A 178 8.00 15.75 -6.30
CA PHE A 178 7.91 16.07 -4.86
C PHE A 178 7.65 14.82 -3.99
N VAL A 179 6.87 13.86 -4.50
CA VAL A 179 6.56 12.57 -3.85
C VAL A 179 7.66 11.52 -3.98
N SER A 180 8.52 11.59 -5.01
CA SER A 180 9.63 10.66 -5.22
C SER A 180 10.68 10.72 -4.10
N ARG A 181 10.81 11.85 -3.38
CA ARG A 181 11.78 12.04 -2.29
C ARG A 181 11.61 11.06 -1.12
N ARG A 182 10.48 10.36 -1.08
CA ARG A 182 10.13 9.36 -0.08
C ARG A 182 9.98 7.95 -0.67
N ILE A 183 10.23 7.74 -1.96
CA ILE A 183 10.26 6.39 -2.54
C ILE A 183 11.50 5.65 -2.01
N PRO A 184 11.40 4.38 -1.62
CA PRO A 184 12.55 3.59 -1.23
C PRO A 184 13.58 3.53 -2.38
N PRO A 185 14.88 3.65 -2.11
CA PRO A 185 15.92 3.37 -3.09
C PRO A 185 15.81 1.96 -3.68
N ALA A 186 16.24 1.78 -4.93
CA ALA A 186 16.11 0.50 -5.65
C ALA A 186 16.87 -0.67 -4.97
N ASP A 187 18.00 -0.39 -4.33
CA ASP A 187 18.79 -1.36 -3.56
C ASP A 187 18.10 -1.79 -2.24
N HIS A 188 17.08 -1.07 -1.80
CA HIS A 188 16.20 -1.47 -0.69
C HIS A 188 15.08 -2.41 -1.13
N ALA A 189 15.03 -2.86 -2.39
CA ALA A 189 14.03 -3.80 -2.85
C ALA A 189 14.20 -5.20 -2.22
N PHE A 190 13.11 -5.87 -1.87
CA PHE A 190 13.13 -7.30 -1.59
C PHE A 190 13.27 -8.04 -2.90
N ARG A 191 14.32 -8.84 -3.06
CA ARG A 191 14.52 -9.65 -4.27
C ARG A 191 13.82 -10.98 -4.10
N VAL A 192 13.02 -11.36 -5.09
CA VAL A 192 12.32 -12.64 -5.11
C VAL A 192 12.67 -13.38 -6.40
N GLU A 193 13.24 -14.56 -6.23
CA GLU A 193 13.41 -15.56 -7.28
C GLU A 193 12.12 -16.39 -7.30
N ARG A 194 11.55 -16.60 -8.49
CA ARG A 194 10.26 -17.30 -8.64
C ARG A 194 10.29 -18.68 -8.01
#